data_AF-A0A232F007-F1
#
_entry.id   AF-A0A232F007-F1
#
_cell.length_a   1.000
_cell.length_b   1.000
_cell.length_c   1.000
_cell.angle_alpha   90.00
_cell.angle_beta   90.00
_cell.angle_gamma   90.00
#
_symmetry.space_group_name_H-M   'P 1'
#
loop_
_entity.id
_entity.type
_entity.pdbx_description
1 polymer ?
#
loop_
_entity_poly.entity_id
_entity_poly.type
_entity_poly.pdbx_seq_one_letter_code
_entity_poly.pdbx_strand_id
1 'polypeptide(L)'
;MFKHQKYTTFLRDLSNYLWRERELAHRCLDLKKLKNKTLPGGGDIVLCSPRKLDLYLSTFQDYLNESRYYKNLTDNEKDIMIKNSTESLSVAIRDARFLFMKKNRRRRTV
;
A
#
# COMPACT_ATOMS: atom_id res chain seq x y z
N MET A 1 15.62 -9.73 15.89
CA MET A 1 15.05 -10.14 14.58
C MET A 1 13.53 -10.16 14.72
N PHE A 2 12.85 -9.06 14.39
CA PHE A 2 11.40 -8.94 14.57
C PHE A 2 10.71 -9.94 13.63
N LYS A 3 10.10 -10.99 14.20
CA LYS A 3 9.18 -11.91 13.50
C LYS A 3 8.27 -11.09 12.61
N HIS A 4 8.27 -11.34 11.29
CA HIS A 4 7.45 -10.63 10.30
C HIS A 4 6.06 -10.31 10.87
N GLN A 5 5.87 -9.02 11.15
CA GLN A 5 4.91 -8.54 12.14
C GLN A 5 3.49 -8.63 11.59
N LYS A 6 2.55 -9.14 12.40
CA LYS A 6 1.11 -9.32 12.06
C LYS A 6 0.45 -8.08 11.43
N TYR A 7 0.99 -6.88 11.64
CA TYR A 7 0.48 -5.66 11.01
C TYR A 7 0.57 -5.66 9.49
N THR A 8 1.44 -6.45 8.86
CA THR A 8 1.56 -6.44 7.39
C THR A 8 0.26 -6.89 6.74
N THR A 9 -0.43 -7.86 7.33
CA THR A 9 -1.79 -8.27 6.93
C THR A 9 -2.78 -7.13 7.11
N PHE A 10 -2.76 -6.47 8.27
CA PHE A 10 -3.63 -5.32 8.55
C PHE A 10 -3.44 -4.20 7.52
N LEU A 11 -2.19 -3.82 7.23
CA LEU A 11 -1.86 -2.78 6.26
C LEU A 11 -2.27 -3.17 4.84
N ARG A 12 -2.09 -4.44 4.46
CA ARG A 12 -2.55 -4.95 3.17
C ARG A 12 -4.06 -4.85 3.05
N ASP A 13 -4.80 -5.27 4.07
CA ASP A 13 -6.25 -5.25 4.06
C ASP A 13 -6.78 -3.80 4.07
N LEU A 14 -6.15 -2.92 4.85
CA LEU A 14 -6.41 -1.48 4.85
C LEU A 14 -6.16 -0.86 3.46
N SER A 15 -5.08 -1.24 2.80
CA SER A 15 -4.77 -0.75 1.44
C SER A 15 -5.85 -1.18 0.43
N ASN A 16 -6.34 -2.42 0.52
CA ASN A 16 -7.41 -2.93 -0.34
C ASN A 16 -8.77 -2.31 -0.03
N TYR A 17 -8.99 -1.92 1.23
CA TYR A 17 -10.20 -1.22 1.65
C TYR A 17 -10.23 0.22 1.11
N LEU A 18 -9.12 0.95 1.24
CA LEU A 18 -9.02 2.35 0.80
C LEU A 18 -8.90 2.51 -0.72
N TRP A 19 -8.28 1.53 -1.39
CA TRP A 19 -8.14 1.48 -2.84
C TRP A 19 -8.57 0.11 -3.34
N ARG A 20 -9.55 0.07 -4.23
CA ARG A 20 -9.89 -1.17 -4.95
C ARG A 20 -8.65 -1.68 -5.69
N GLU A 21 -8.49 -3.00 -5.84
CA GLU A 21 -7.31 -3.62 -6.50
C GLU A 21 -6.96 -2.95 -7.84
N ARG A 22 -7.98 -2.68 -8.67
CA ARG A 22 -7.80 -1.98 -9.96
C ARG A 22 -7.34 -0.54 -9.78
N GLU A 23 -7.87 0.19 -8.80
CA GLU A 23 -7.44 1.58 -8.54
C GLU A 23 -5.99 1.59 -8.07
N LEU A 24 -5.63 0.70 -7.14
CA LEU A 24 -4.31 0.63 -6.52
C LEU A 24 -3.20 0.37 -7.54
N ALA A 25 -3.46 -0.43 -8.58
CA ALA A 25 -2.54 -0.68 -9.70
C ALA A 25 -2.09 0.60 -10.44
N HIS A 26 -2.96 1.62 -10.47
CA HIS A 26 -2.73 2.92 -11.10
C HIS A 26 -2.21 3.99 -10.11
N ARG A 27 -1.94 3.62 -8.85
CA ARG A 27 -1.40 4.55 -7.85
C ARG A 27 0.11 4.46 -7.72
N CYS A 28 0.71 5.50 -7.11
CA CYS A 28 2.09 5.51 -6.67
C CYS A 28 2.29 6.48 -5.51
N LEU A 29 3.30 6.22 -4.68
CA LEU A 29 3.75 7.14 -3.63
C LEU A 29 4.67 8.23 -4.17
N ASP A 30 5.48 7.91 -5.18
CA ASP A 30 6.45 8.84 -5.77
C ASP A 30 6.64 8.56 -7.26
N LEU A 31 6.20 9.50 -8.09
CA LEU A 31 6.30 9.43 -9.55
C LEU A 31 7.75 9.45 -10.05
N LYS A 32 8.69 10.01 -9.30
CA LYS A 32 10.11 10.06 -9.69
C LYS A 32 10.75 8.66 -9.67
N LYS A 33 10.19 7.72 -8.91
CA LYS A 33 10.68 6.34 -8.81
C LYS A 33 10.15 5.41 -9.90
N LEU A 34 9.25 5.90 -10.76
CA LEU A 34 8.66 5.14 -11.86
C LEU A 34 9.42 5.38 -13.16
N LYS A 35 9.92 4.31 -13.78
CA LYS A 35 10.49 4.37 -15.14
C LYS A 35 9.42 4.70 -16.20
N ASN A 36 8.25 4.09 -16.07
CA ASN A 36 7.11 4.29 -16.98
C ASN A 36 5.94 4.85 -16.16
N LYS A 37 5.33 5.93 -16.66
CA LYS A 37 4.19 6.59 -16.00
C LYS A 37 2.82 6.07 -16.49
N THR A 38 2.82 5.12 -17.39
CA THR A 38 1.60 4.53 -17.98
C THR A 38 1.64 3.02 -17.88
N LEU A 39 0.47 2.39 -17.78
CA LEU A 39 0.35 0.93 -17.77
C LEU A 39 0.30 0.37 -19.21
N PRO A 40 0.79 -0.86 -19.42
CA PRO A 40 0.60 -1.56 -20.69
C PRO A 40 -0.89 -1.76 -20.97
N GLY A 41 -1.38 -1.17 -22.07
CA GLY A 41 -2.80 -1.16 -22.42
C GLY A 41 -3.53 0.15 -22.11
N GLY A 42 -2.82 1.18 -21.66
CA GLY A 42 -3.36 2.51 -21.41
C GLY A 42 -3.70 2.74 -19.94
N GLY A 43 -3.84 4.02 -19.58
CA GLY A 43 -4.13 4.48 -18.23
C GLY A 43 -2.89 4.99 -17.49
N ASP A 44 -3.03 6.19 -16.95
CA ASP A 44 -1.96 6.87 -16.26
C ASP A 44 -1.76 6.30 -14.85
N ILE A 45 -0.50 6.33 -14.42
CA ILE A 45 -0.12 6.12 -13.03
C ILE A 45 -0.07 7.50 -12.38
N VAL A 46 -0.89 7.68 -11.35
CA VAL A 46 -1.06 8.93 -10.63
C VAL A 46 -0.69 8.76 -9.16
N LEU A 47 -0.42 9.86 -8.48
CA LEU A 47 -0.12 9.81 -7.05
C LEU A 47 -1.32 9.27 -6.25
N CYS A 48 -1.03 8.65 -5.12
CA CYS A 48 -2.03 8.39 -4.10
C CYS A 48 -2.64 9.73 -3.65
N SER A 49 -3.96 9.75 -3.45
CA SER A 49 -4.64 10.93 -2.92
C SER A 49 -4.09 11.26 -1.52
N PRO A 50 -3.72 12.53 -1.24
CA PRO A 50 -3.26 12.94 0.08
C PRO A 50 -4.23 12.54 1.19
N ARG A 51 -5.54 12.74 0.97
CA ARG A 51 -6.59 12.38 1.93
C ARG A 51 -6.65 10.89 2.24
N LYS A 52 -6.47 10.02 1.22
CA LYS A 52 -6.46 8.57 1.44
C LYS A 52 -5.16 8.11 2.11
N LEU A 53 -4.03 8.75 1.81
CA LEU A 53 -2.76 8.47 2.49
C LEU A 53 -2.82 8.85 3.97
N ASP A 54 -3.37 10.03 4.26
CA ASP A 54 -3.57 10.49 5.64
C ASP A 54 -4.48 9.54 6.42
N LEU A 55 -5.59 9.10 5.81
CA LEU A 55 -6.47 8.09 6.40
C LEU A 55 -5.76 6.75 6.62
N TYR A 56 -4.91 6.32 5.68
CA TYR A 56 -4.12 5.09 5.83
C TYR A 56 -3.17 5.16 7.03
N LEU A 57 -2.44 6.27 7.17
CA LEU A 57 -1.45 6.46 8.24
C LEU A 57 -2.11 6.64 9.60
N SER A 58 -3.16 7.47 9.69
CA SER A 58 -3.92 7.68 10.94
C SER A 58 -4.61 6.40 11.42
N THR A 59 -5.26 5.66 10.52
CA THR A 59 -5.89 4.38 10.89
C THR A 59 -4.85 3.37 11.39
N PHE A 60 -3.64 3.38 10.83
CA PHE A 60 -2.57 2.53 11.32
C PHE A 60 -2.03 2.99 12.67
N GLN A 61 -1.87 4.30 12.88
CA GLN A 61 -1.53 4.87 14.18
C GLN A 61 -2.55 4.47 15.27
N ASP A 62 -3.84 4.56 14.98
CA ASP A 62 -4.91 4.14 15.88
C ASP A 62 -4.82 2.64 16.18
N TYR A 63 -4.57 1.82 15.16
CA TYR A 63 -4.34 0.39 15.34
C TYR A 63 -3.15 0.10 16.26
N LEU A 64 -2.04 0.85 16.14
CA LEU A 64 -0.88 0.69 17.03
C LEU A 64 -1.19 1.09 18.47
N ASN A 65 -2.06 2.08 18.67
CA ASN A 65 -2.43 2.56 20.00
C ASN A 65 -3.47 1.67 20.71
N GLU A 66 -4.37 1.05 19.96
CA GLU A 66 -5.46 0.23 20.52
C GLU A 66 -5.12 -1.26 20.57
N SER A 67 -4.23 -1.74 19.69
CA SER A 67 -3.89 -3.15 19.60
C SER A 67 -3.19 -3.64 20.87
N ARG A 68 -3.71 -4.73 21.46
CA ARG A 68 -3.08 -5.41 22.62
C ARG A 68 -1.62 -5.79 22.40
N TYR A 69 -1.20 -5.95 21.14
CA TYR A 69 0.17 -6.30 20.77
C TYR A 69 1.13 -5.12 20.69
N TYR A 70 0.62 -3.91 20.45
CA TYR A 70 1.43 -2.75 20.07
C TYR A 70 1.22 -1.53 20.96
N LYS A 71 0.13 -1.49 21.75
CA LYS A 71 -0.24 -0.34 22.57
C LYS A 71 0.84 0.13 23.54
N ASN A 72 1.62 -0.82 24.07
CA ASN A 72 2.68 -0.57 25.05
C ASN A 72 4.06 -0.28 24.41
N LEU A 73 4.15 -0.23 23.08
CA LEU A 73 5.39 0.19 22.42
C LEU A 73 5.64 1.68 22.66
N THR A 74 6.91 2.05 22.66
CA THR A 74 7.34 3.45 22.73
C THR A 74 6.93 4.22 21.47
N ASP A 75 6.84 5.54 21.56
CA ASP A 75 6.53 6.39 20.41
C ASP A 75 7.57 6.23 19.30
N ASN A 76 8.86 6.10 19.65
CA ASN A 76 9.93 5.84 18.69
C ASN A 76 9.73 4.52 17.91
N GLU A 77 9.29 3.46 18.58
CA GLU A 77 9.01 2.18 17.92
C GLU A 77 7.78 2.28 17.00
N LYS A 78 6.73 2.99 17.43
CA LYS A 78 5.53 3.24 16.62
C LYS A 78 5.88 4.08 15.39
N ASP A 79 6.69 5.11 15.53
CA ASP A 79 7.18 5.94 14.42
C ASP A 79 7.94 5.12 13.37
N ILE A 80 8.79 4.18 13.80
CA ILE A 80 9.48 3.25 12.89
C ILE A 80 8.45 2.40 12.14
N MET A 81 7.45 1.87 12.84
CA MET A 81 6.40 1.05 12.20
C MET A 81 5.59 1.86 11.19
N ILE A 82 5.23 3.11 11.50
CA ILE A 82 4.51 4.01 10.59
C ILE A 82 5.35 4.32 9.36
N LYS A 83 6.65 4.60 9.52
CA LYS A 83 7.57 4.76 8.39
C LYS A 83 7.56 3.52 7.49
N ASN A 84 7.68 2.33 8.09
CA ASN A 84 7.64 1.04 7.39
C ASN A 84 6.27 0.73 6.74
N SER A 85 5.20 1.35 7.21
CA SER A 85 3.86 1.16 6.63
C SER A 85 3.76 1.69 5.19
N THR A 86 4.56 2.71 4.85
CA THR A 86 4.64 3.26 3.49
C THR A 86 5.36 2.31 2.54
N GLU A 87 6.35 1.56 3.05
CA GLU A 87 6.99 0.48 2.29
C GLU A 87 6.00 -0.65 2.00
N SER A 88 5.19 -1.02 3.01
CA SER A 88 4.12 -2.02 2.85
C SER A 88 3.09 -1.58 1.78
N LEU A 89 2.71 -0.31 1.78
CA LEU A 89 1.82 0.24 0.74
C LEU A 89 2.48 0.26 -0.65
N SER A 90 3.77 0.56 -0.73
CA SER A 90 4.55 0.51 -1.99
C SER A 90 4.58 -0.91 -2.58
N VAL A 91 4.74 -1.92 -1.74
CA VAL A 91 4.66 -3.34 -2.13
C VAL A 91 3.25 -3.68 -2.61
N ALA A 92 2.21 -3.30 -1.88
CA ALA A 92 0.82 -3.55 -2.27
C ALA A 92 0.47 -2.94 -3.64
N ILE A 93 0.94 -1.71 -3.91
CA ILE A 93 0.80 -1.04 -5.22
C ILE A 93 1.50 -1.85 -6.33
N ARG A 94 2.72 -2.33 -6.08
CA ARG A 94 3.49 -3.12 -7.06
C ARG A 94 2.78 -4.43 -7.38
N ASP A 95 2.29 -5.12 -6.36
CA ASP A 95 1.61 -6.41 -6.52
C ASP A 95 0.28 -6.24 -7.26
N ALA A 96 -0.52 -5.24 -6.89
CA ALA A 96 -1.75 -4.89 -7.60
C ALA A 96 -1.48 -4.58 -9.08
N ARG A 97 -0.41 -3.84 -9.36
CA ARG A 97 0.00 -3.55 -10.75
C ARG A 97 0.40 -4.79 -11.51
N PHE A 98 1.20 -5.67 -10.90
CA PHE A 98 1.59 -6.94 -11.51
C PHE A 98 0.39 -7.82 -11.84
N LEU A 99 -0.54 -7.96 -10.90
CA LEU A 99 -1.78 -8.72 -11.09
C LEU A 99 -2.66 -8.13 -12.19
N PHE A 100 -2.81 -6.81 -12.21
CA PHE A 100 -3.55 -6.10 -13.26
C PHE A 100 -2.98 -6.38 -14.66
N MET A 101 -1.65 -6.25 -14.82
CA MET A 101 -0.97 -6.54 -16.09
C MET A 101 -1.14 -8.01 -16.50
N LYS A 102 -1.01 -8.96 -15.55
CA LYS A 102 -1.21 -10.39 -15.81
C LYS A 102 -2.64 -10.70 -16.28
N LYS A 103 -3.65 -10.09 -15.64
CA LYS A 103 -5.07 -10.23 -16.01
C LYS A 103 -5.33 -9.68 -17.42
N ASN A 104 -4.78 -8.52 -17.76
CA ASN A 104 -4.99 -7.92 -19.08
C ASN A 104 -4.27 -8.65 -20.22
N ARG A 105 -3.11 -9.26 -19.98
CA ARG A 105 -2.44 -10.10 -20.99
C ARG A 105 -3.29 -11.32 -21.37
N ARG A 106 -3.88 -12.00 -20.37
CA ARG A 106 -4.75 -13.16 -20.60
C ARG A 106 -6.00 -12.83 -21.43
N ARG A 107 -6.54 -11.61 -21.27
CA ARG A 107 -7.71 -11.14 -22.03
C ARG A 107 -7.44 -10.80 -23.49
N ARG A 108 -6.17 -10.62 -23.90
CA ARG A 108 -5.78 -10.32 -25.29
C ARG A 108 -5.46 -11.56 -26.13
N THR A 109 -5.36 -12.72 -25.48
CA THR A 109 -5.02 -14.01 -26.10
C THR A 109 -6.25 -14.90 -26.35
N VAL A 110 -7.45 -14.35 -26.18
CA VAL A 110 -8.75 -14.94 -26.52
C VAL A 110 -9.42 -13.99 -27.50
#